data_AF-A0A946EZ91-F1
#
_entry.id   AF-A0A946EZ91-F1
#
_cell.length_a   1.000
_cell.length_b   1.000
_cell.length_c   1.000
_cell.angle_alpha   90.00
_cell.angle_beta   90.00
_cell.angle_gamma   90.00
#
_symmetry.space_group_name_H-M   'P 1'
#
loop_
_entity.id
_entity.type
_entity.pdbx_description
1 polymer ?
#
loop_
_entity_poly.entity_id
_entity_poly.type
_entity_poly.pdbx_seq_one_letter_code
_entity_poly.pdbx_strand_id
1 'polypeptide(L)'
;AIYENFAQFPEERDWLFSELNRLNIKGVVFLTGDRHNSELSKMQLENGNWIYDLTISPLTSGSYDHSDEPNRLREAGTMVGDHNYGIVEITGPRKERTLRMQVKAADGSIIWERAIDANNDYELRP
;
A
#
# COMPACT_ATOMS: atom_id res chain seq x y z
N ALA A 1 -4.33 11.02 -11.33
CA ALA A 1 -5.14 9.79 -11.47
C ALA A 1 -5.99 9.94 -12.73
N ILE A 2 -5.97 8.94 -13.61
CA ILE A 2 -6.65 8.99 -14.91
C ILE A 2 -8.06 8.35 -14.84
N TYR A 3 -8.35 7.59 -13.78
CA TYR A 3 -9.58 6.82 -13.58
C TYR A 3 -10.24 7.10 -12.22
N GLU A 4 -11.39 6.44 -11.98
CA GLU A 4 -12.10 6.44 -10.70
C GLU A 4 -11.23 5.84 -9.60
N ASN A 5 -10.87 6.65 -8.61
CA ASN A 5 -10.22 6.26 -7.37
C ASN A 5 -10.30 7.43 -6.39
N PHE A 6 -9.88 7.20 -5.15
CA PHE A 6 -9.96 8.20 -4.09
C PHE A 6 -9.15 9.48 -4.37
N ALA A 7 -8.18 9.46 -5.30
CA ALA A 7 -7.47 10.67 -5.69
C ALA A 7 -8.31 11.64 -6.53
N GLN A 8 -9.51 11.24 -7.01
CA GLN A 8 -10.50 12.11 -7.66
C GLN A 8 -11.38 12.89 -6.65
N PHE A 9 -11.28 12.58 -5.35
CA PHE A 9 -12.07 13.18 -4.27
C PHE A 9 -11.16 14.00 -3.35
N PRO A 10 -10.66 15.16 -3.82
CA PRO A 10 -9.63 15.90 -3.12
C PRO A 10 -10.07 16.39 -1.74
N GLU A 11 -11.32 16.82 -1.58
CA GLU A 11 -11.83 17.35 -0.30
C GLU A 11 -11.87 16.26 0.78
N GLU A 12 -12.40 15.08 0.45
CA GLU A 12 -12.46 13.93 1.36
C GLU A 12 -11.07 13.38 1.67
N ARG A 13 -10.19 13.37 0.67
CA ARG A 13 -8.80 12.92 0.83
C ARG A 13 -8.00 13.85 1.71
N ASP A 14 -8.11 15.15 1.50
CA ASP A 14 -7.47 16.17 2.33
C ASP A 14 -8.02 16.13 3.75
N TRP A 15 -9.34 15.99 3.92
CA TRP A 15 -9.95 15.80 5.23
C TRP A 15 -9.37 14.58 5.95
N LEU A 16 -9.33 13.41 5.30
CA LEU A 16 -8.78 12.18 5.90
C LEU A 16 -7.32 12.38 6.32
N PHE A 17 -6.49 12.92 5.44
CA PHE A 17 -5.07 13.13 5.73
C PHE A 17 -4.85 14.16 6.83
N SER A 18 -5.66 15.23 6.86
CA SER A 18 -5.61 16.23 7.92
C SER A 18 -5.95 15.62 9.29
N GLU A 19 -6.92 14.71 9.35
CA GLU A 19 -7.30 14.04 10.59
C GLU A 19 -6.25 13.02 11.05
N LEU A 20 -5.65 12.26 10.13
CA LEU A 20 -4.52 11.38 10.43
C LEU A 20 -3.33 12.19 11.00
N ASN A 21 -3.06 13.35 10.41
CA ASN A 21 -2.03 14.28 10.84
C ASN A 21 -2.33 14.82 12.25
N ARG A 22 -3.55 15.35 12.45
CA ARG A 22 -4.04 15.96 13.70
C ARG A 22 -4.06 14.98 14.87
N LEU A 23 -4.48 13.74 14.61
CA LEU A 23 -4.57 12.67 15.62
C LEU A 23 -3.24 11.93 15.82
N ASN A 24 -2.21 12.23 15.01
CA ASN A 24 -0.91 11.56 15.02
C ASN A 24 -1.04 10.03 14.95
N ILE A 25 -1.89 9.53 14.05
CA ILE A 25 -2.06 8.09 13.84
C ILE A 25 -0.87 7.57 13.04
N LYS A 26 -0.17 6.56 13.57
CA LYS A 26 0.99 5.92 12.95
C LYS A 26 0.64 4.51 12.45
N GLY A 27 1.43 4.01 11.48
CA GLY A 27 1.29 2.65 10.96
C GLY A 27 0.02 2.43 10.13
N VAL A 28 -0.41 3.46 9.39
CA VAL A 28 -1.63 3.38 8.55
C VAL A 28 -1.29 2.70 7.22
N VAL A 29 -2.02 1.62 6.92
CA VAL A 29 -1.97 0.92 5.65
C VAL A 29 -3.41 0.80 5.13
N PHE A 30 -3.68 1.38 3.97
CA PHE A 30 -4.91 1.19 3.22
C PHE A 30 -4.81 -0.09 2.40
N LEU A 31 -5.86 -0.90 2.41
CA LEU A 31 -5.98 -2.09 1.56
C LEU A 31 -7.01 -1.76 0.48
N THR A 32 -6.55 -1.74 -0.77
CA THR A 32 -7.37 -1.32 -1.92
C THR A 32 -7.31 -2.35 -3.05
N GLY A 33 -8.06 -2.13 -4.12
CA GLY A 33 -8.17 -3.06 -5.25
C GLY A 33 -8.74 -2.34 -6.48
N ASP A 34 -9.55 -3.05 -7.27
CA ASP A 34 -10.26 -2.52 -8.47
C ASP A 34 -9.37 -2.09 -9.65
N ARG A 35 -8.06 -1.87 -9.44
CA ARG A 35 -7.14 -1.39 -10.48
C ARG A 35 -6.70 -2.43 -11.51
N HIS A 36 -7.05 -3.71 -11.33
CA HIS A 36 -6.59 -4.82 -12.19
C HIS A 36 -5.05 -4.99 -12.19
N ASN A 37 -4.40 -4.48 -11.15
CA ASN A 37 -2.99 -4.61 -10.87
C ASN A 37 -2.74 -4.51 -9.37
N SER A 38 -1.56 -4.96 -8.94
CA SER A 38 -1.10 -4.76 -7.56
C SER A 38 0.11 -3.86 -7.53
N GLU A 39 0.18 -3.01 -6.51
CA GLU A 39 1.32 -2.14 -6.22
C GLU A 39 1.27 -1.65 -4.78
N LEU A 40 2.40 -1.15 -4.30
CA LEU A 40 2.48 -0.43 -3.04
C LEU A 40 2.75 1.04 -3.33
N SER A 41 1.91 1.93 -2.81
CA SER A 41 2.21 3.36 -2.77
C SER A 41 2.58 3.78 -1.35
N LYS A 42 3.45 4.77 -1.22
CA LYS A 42 3.81 5.38 0.06
C LYS A 42 3.80 6.90 -0.02
N MET A 43 3.37 7.54 1.06
CA MET A 43 3.38 8.99 1.19
C MET A 43 3.74 9.37 2.62
N GLN A 44 4.49 10.46 2.78
CA GLN A 44 4.76 11.06 4.07
C GLN A 44 3.77 12.21 4.31
N LEU A 45 3.11 12.20 5.47
CA LEU A 45 2.25 13.30 5.93
C LEU A 45 3.12 14.46 6.46
N GLU A 46 2.50 15.62 6.67
CA GLU A 46 3.20 16.84 7.15
C GLU A 46 3.90 16.64 8.50
N ASN A 47 3.34 15.83 9.41
CA ASN A 47 3.98 15.48 10.68
C ASN A 47 5.11 14.44 10.57
N GLY A 48 5.45 14.00 9.36
CA GLY A 48 6.50 13.01 9.10
C GLY A 48 6.04 11.56 9.17
N ASN A 49 4.79 11.27 9.55
CA ASN A 49 4.28 9.90 9.58
C ASN A 49 4.10 9.35 8.16
N TRP A 50 4.45 8.08 7.98
CA TRP A 50 4.20 7.34 6.75
C TRP A 50 2.77 6.79 6.71
N ILE A 51 2.17 6.87 5.53
CA ILE A 51 0.97 6.12 5.17
C ILE A 51 1.22 5.33 3.89
N TYR A 52 0.58 4.17 3.80
CA TYR A 52 0.76 3.21 2.71
C TYR A 52 -0.57 2.85 2.07
N ASP A 53 -0.56 2.60 0.78
CA ASP A 53 -1.67 2.00 0.04
C ASP A 53 -1.17 0.72 -0.60
N LEU A 54 -1.66 -0.42 -0.09
CA LEU A 54 -1.43 -1.74 -0.67
C LEU A 54 -2.62 -2.06 -1.57
N THR A 55 -2.47 -1.75 -2.85
CA THR A 55 -3.44 -2.12 -3.88
C THR A 55 -3.21 -3.58 -4.27
N ILE A 56 -4.24 -4.43 -4.13
CA ILE A 56 -4.19 -5.86 -4.48
C ILE A 56 -5.28 -6.19 -5.51
N SER A 57 -4.87 -6.48 -6.73
CA SER A 57 -5.73 -6.93 -7.82
C SER A 57 -4.91 -7.54 -8.98
N PRO A 58 -5.47 -8.41 -9.82
CA PRO A 58 -6.72 -9.14 -9.66
C PRO A 58 -6.48 -10.60 -9.26
N LEU A 59 -7.44 -11.19 -8.52
CA LEU A 59 -7.42 -12.63 -8.26
C LEU A 59 -7.91 -13.44 -9.47
N THR A 60 -8.94 -12.94 -10.18
CA THR A 60 -9.58 -13.66 -11.30
C THR A 60 -9.98 -12.79 -12.49
N SER A 61 -10.16 -11.46 -12.34
CA SER A 61 -10.45 -10.57 -13.48
C SER A 61 -9.20 -10.37 -14.35
N GLY A 62 -9.35 -9.77 -15.54
CA GLY A 62 -8.21 -9.50 -16.42
C GLY A 62 -7.16 -8.62 -15.73
N SER A 63 -5.87 -8.91 -15.92
CA SER A 63 -4.76 -8.16 -15.35
C SER A 63 -4.06 -7.30 -16.39
N TYR A 64 -3.50 -6.17 -15.97
CA TYR A 64 -2.77 -5.27 -16.86
C TYR A 64 -1.54 -4.69 -16.16
N ASP A 65 -0.44 -4.59 -16.91
CA ASP A 65 0.73 -3.84 -16.48
C ASP A 65 0.47 -2.33 -16.59
N HIS A 66 0.47 -1.66 -15.44
CA HIS A 66 0.27 -0.21 -15.31
C HIS A 66 1.59 0.53 -15.02
N SER A 67 2.74 -0.06 -15.37
CA SER A 67 4.05 0.57 -15.20
C SER A 67 4.14 1.94 -15.89
N ASP A 68 3.50 2.10 -17.05
CA ASP A 68 3.46 3.37 -17.80
C ASP A 68 2.44 4.38 -17.24
N GLU A 69 1.52 3.97 -16.36
CA GLU A 69 0.61 4.91 -15.70
C GLU A 69 1.38 5.72 -14.64
N PRO A 70 1.31 7.07 -14.68
CA PRO A 70 2.06 7.89 -13.75
C PRO A 70 1.50 7.82 -12.33
N ASN A 71 2.24 7.13 -11.45
CA ASN A 71 2.06 7.18 -10.01
C ASN A 71 3.37 7.61 -9.32
N ARG A 72 3.43 8.85 -8.84
CA ARG A 72 4.61 9.42 -8.17
C ARG A 72 4.86 8.84 -6.78
N LEU A 73 3.86 8.16 -6.22
CA LEU A 73 3.88 7.58 -4.88
C LEU A 73 4.20 6.07 -4.91
N ARG A 74 4.26 5.47 -6.10
CA ARG A 74 4.54 4.04 -6.29
C ARG A 74 5.93 3.69 -5.77
N GLU A 75 5.99 2.67 -4.92
CA GLU A 75 7.25 2.08 -4.46
C GLU A 75 7.88 1.28 -5.60
N ALA A 76 9.16 1.53 -5.85
CA ALA A 76 9.89 0.89 -6.94
C ALA A 76 9.89 -0.64 -6.79
N GLY A 77 9.64 -1.33 -7.90
CA GLY A 77 9.65 -2.80 -7.96
C GLY A 77 8.42 -3.49 -7.36
N THR A 78 7.33 -2.76 -7.10
CA THR A 78 6.11 -3.34 -6.50
C THR A 78 4.94 -3.53 -7.48
N MET A 79 5.08 -3.04 -8.71
CA MET A 79 4.08 -3.18 -9.77
C MET A 79 3.96 -4.63 -10.24
N VAL A 80 2.75 -5.21 -10.15
CA VAL A 80 2.42 -6.58 -10.60
C VAL A 80 1.20 -6.56 -11.51
N GLY A 81 1.41 -6.85 -12.79
CA GLY A 81 0.38 -6.86 -13.85
C GLY A 81 -0.22 -8.23 -14.14
N ASP A 82 -0.03 -9.19 -13.24
CA ASP A 82 -0.48 -10.59 -13.35
C ASP A 82 -1.48 -10.95 -12.24
N HIS A 83 -2.15 -12.10 -12.36
CA HIS A 83 -2.99 -12.64 -11.28
C HIS A 83 -2.19 -12.90 -10.01
N ASN A 84 -2.64 -12.30 -8.92
CA ASN A 84 -1.93 -12.34 -7.66
C ASN A 84 -2.88 -12.21 -6.46
N TYR A 85 -2.34 -12.40 -5.26
CA TYR A 85 -3.02 -12.11 -4.01
C TYR A 85 -2.06 -11.58 -2.95
N GLY A 86 -2.60 -10.78 -2.03
CA GLY A 86 -1.87 -10.18 -0.93
C GLY A 86 -1.96 -11.04 0.35
N ILE A 87 -0.88 -11.08 1.11
CA ILE A 87 -0.86 -11.60 2.48
C ILE A 87 -0.28 -10.53 3.40
N VAL A 88 -1.02 -10.22 4.46
CA VAL A 88 -0.56 -9.32 5.53
C VAL A 88 -0.41 -10.14 6.80
N GLU A 89 0.78 -10.11 7.39
CA GLU A 89 1.07 -10.78 8.65
C GLU A 89 1.50 -9.77 9.71
N ILE A 90 0.85 -9.82 10.88
CA ILE A 90 1.15 -8.93 12.00
C ILE A 90 1.72 -9.77 13.14
N THR A 91 2.96 -9.48 13.52
CA THR A 91 3.73 -10.24 14.53
C THR A 91 4.30 -9.31 15.61
N GLY A 92 5.00 -9.87 16.60
CA GLY A 92 5.65 -9.11 17.70
C GLY A 92 4.71 -8.77 18.86
N PRO A 93 5.20 -8.23 20.01
CA PRO A 93 4.34 -7.84 21.13
C PRO A 93 3.63 -6.49 20.91
N ARG A 94 2.72 -6.14 21.82
CA ARG A 94 2.04 -4.82 21.79
C ARG A 94 3.09 -3.69 21.83
N LYS A 95 2.96 -2.72 20.91
CA LYS A 95 3.89 -1.59 20.66
C LYS A 95 5.21 -1.93 19.95
N GLU A 96 5.47 -3.19 19.66
CA GLU A 96 6.65 -3.64 18.91
C GLU A 96 6.20 -4.56 17.76
N ARG A 97 5.07 -4.18 17.12
CA ARG A 97 4.50 -4.98 16.05
C ARG A 97 5.26 -4.73 14.75
N THR A 98 5.47 -5.80 14.01
CA THR A 98 5.89 -5.77 12.61
C THR A 98 4.70 -6.16 11.76
N LEU A 99 4.43 -5.38 10.71
CA LEU A 99 3.48 -5.73 9.67
C LEU A 99 4.27 -6.07 8.42
N ARG A 100 4.12 -7.31 7.95
CA ARG A 100 4.75 -7.82 6.73
C ARG A 100 3.71 -7.94 5.64
N MET A 101 4.00 -7.39 4.47
CA MET A 101 3.13 -7.37 3.29
C MET A 101 3.80 -8.18 2.19
N GLN A 102 3.09 -9.18 1.68
CA GLN A 102 3.55 -10.00 0.55
C GLN A 102 2.55 -9.92 -0.59
N VAL A 103 3.05 -9.84 -1.82
CA VAL A 103 2.25 -10.14 -3.02
C VAL A 103 2.74 -11.44 -3.60
N LYS A 104 1.80 -12.36 -3.83
CA LYS A 104 2.07 -13.73 -4.28
C LYS A 104 1.40 -14.01 -5.61
N ALA A 105 2.09 -14.77 -6.46
CA ALA A 105 1.52 -15.32 -7.68
C ALA A 105 0.51 -16.43 -7.36
N ALA A 106 -0.26 -16.85 -8.36
CA ALA A 106 -1.29 -17.89 -8.21
C ALA A 106 -0.75 -19.25 -7.70
N ASP A 107 0.53 -19.56 -7.94
CA ASP A 107 1.20 -20.77 -7.44
C ASP A 107 1.72 -20.64 -5.99
N GLY A 108 1.54 -19.47 -5.38
CA GLY A 108 1.96 -19.16 -4.01
C GLY A 108 3.41 -18.67 -3.88
N SER A 109 4.15 -18.55 -4.97
CA SER A 109 5.48 -17.91 -4.96
C SER A 109 5.38 -16.43 -4.62
N ILE A 110 6.35 -15.92 -3.86
CA ILE A 110 6.42 -14.50 -3.48
C ILE A 110 6.99 -13.71 -4.65
N ILE A 111 6.23 -12.73 -5.13
CA ILE A 111 6.69 -11.78 -6.15
C ILE A 111 7.54 -10.70 -5.49
N TRP A 112 7.03 -10.12 -4.41
CA TRP A 112 7.77 -9.20 -3.54
C TRP A 112 7.22 -9.21 -2.12
N GLU A 113 8.05 -8.74 -1.19
CA GLU A 113 7.69 -8.51 0.21
C GLU A 113 8.16 -7.11 0.63
N ARG A 114 7.44 -6.48 1.57
CA ARG A 114 7.86 -5.29 2.30
C ARG A 114 7.40 -5.40 3.75
N ALA A 115 8.06 -4.69 4.66
CA ALA A 115 7.68 -4.64 6.06
C ALA A 115 7.72 -3.22 6.64
N ILE A 116 6.90 -2.99 7.66
CA ILE A 116 6.96 -1.80 8.53
C ILE A 116 6.94 -2.23 9.99
N ASP A 117 7.61 -1.46 10.84
CA ASP A 117 7.81 -1.83 12.25
C ASP A 117 7.56 -0.65 13.17
N ALA A 118 6.88 -0.93 14.28
CA ALA A 118 6.63 0.08 15.30
C ALA A 118 7.92 0.67 15.91
N ASN A 119 9.01 -0.09 15.92
CA ASN A 119 10.31 0.33 16.47
C ASN A 119 11.14 1.20 15.52
N ASN A 120 10.73 1.33 14.26
CA ASN A 120 11.41 2.13 13.25
C ASN A 120 10.46 3.15 12.59
N ASP A 121 9.60 3.76 13.41
CA ASP A 121 8.61 4.76 12.99
C ASP A 121 7.76 4.35 11.77
N TYR A 122 7.55 3.05 11.61
CA TYR A 122 6.82 2.45 10.49
C TYR A 122 7.38 2.82 9.11
N GLU A 123 8.69 3.11 9.02
CA GLU A 123 9.38 3.28 7.74
C GLU A 123 9.44 1.94 6.98
N LEU A 124 9.25 2.02 5.67
CA LEU A 124 9.20 0.85 4.79
C LEU A 124 10.56 0.18 4.65
N ARG A 125 10.58 -1.14 4.79
CA ARG A 125 11.76 -1.97 4.60
C ARG A 125 11.51 -3.03 3.52
N PRO A 126 12.54 -3.38 2.73
CA PRO A 126 12.49 -4.54 1.84
C PRO A 126 12.27 -5.83 2.61
#